data_AF-A0A9D4D871-F1
#
_entry.id   AF-A0A9D4D871-F1
#
_cell.length_a   1.000
_cell.length_b   1.000
_cell.length_c   1.000
_cell.angle_alpha   90.00
_cell.angle_beta   90.00
_cell.angle_gamma   90.00
#
_symmetry.space_group_name_H-M   'P 1'
#
loop_
_entity.id
_entity.type
_entity.pdbx_description
1 polymer ?
#
loop_
_entity_poly.entity_id
_entity_poly.type
_entity_poly.pdbx_seq_one_letter_code
_entity_poly.pdbx_strand_id
1 'polypeptide(L)'
;MRRLFETEPKMKTMFPKIVQINLENKLETNIDREMLARQAVTVMEGLGAAVESLDDSRFLNGVLVSIGQTHVHRQVKPHMLKNLWPSLSYGLQHVLSENYTTSVAKVWNSVYDYICVFMKHGMENPDIDPDRYIDLERFLFIYVYLLPPVLFDILISGFRRK
;
A
#
# COMPACT_ATOMS: atom_id res chain seq x y z
N MET A 1 -4.15 8.39 5.74
CA MET A 1 -5.60 8.11 5.67
C MET A 1 -6.49 9.35 5.58
N ARG A 2 -6.29 10.42 6.38
CA ARG A 2 -7.12 11.64 6.26
C ARG A 2 -7.18 12.22 4.84
N ARG A 3 -6.03 12.39 4.20
CA ARG A 3 -5.96 12.93 2.84
C ARG A 3 -6.64 12.04 1.79
N LEU A 4 -6.60 10.72 1.96
CA LEU A 4 -7.30 9.78 1.06
C LEU A 4 -8.79 10.08 1.05
N PHE A 5 -9.36 10.34 2.21
CA PHE A 5 -10.77 10.64 2.38
C PHE A 5 -11.15 12.04 1.86
N GLU A 6 -10.19 12.98 1.82
CA GLU A 6 -10.38 14.30 1.23
C GLU A 6 -10.31 14.25 -0.29
N THR A 7 -9.34 13.52 -0.86
CA THR A 7 -9.12 13.42 -2.31
C THR A 7 -10.04 12.42 -2.99
N GLU A 8 -10.45 11.37 -2.26
CA GLU A 8 -11.30 10.29 -2.76
C GLU A 8 -12.48 10.05 -1.79
N PRO A 9 -13.46 10.98 -1.69
CA PRO A 9 -14.53 10.88 -0.70
C PRO A 9 -15.36 9.59 -0.80
N LYS A 10 -15.49 9.04 -2.01
CA LYS A 10 -16.18 7.76 -2.25
C LYS A 10 -15.52 6.59 -1.51
N MET A 11 -14.23 6.65 -1.21
CA MET A 11 -13.53 5.60 -0.47
C MET A 11 -14.03 5.46 0.97
N LYS A 12 -14.65 6.50 1.56
CA LYS A 12 -15.16 6.48 2.93
C LYS A 12 -16.18 5.37 3.17
N THR A 13 -16.97 5.01 2.15
CA THR A 13 -17.98 3.95 2.26
C THR A 13 -17.37 2.56 2.51
N MET A 14 -16.09 2.37 2.18
CA MET A 14 -15.36 1.11 2.42
C MET A 14 -14.84 0.99 3.86
N PHE A 15 -15.02 2.02 4.70
CA PHE A 15 -14.57 2.03 6.08
C PHE A 15 -15.73 2.29 7.05
N PRO A 16 -16.77 1.45 7.09
CA PRO A 16 -17.97 1.68 7.91
C PRO A 16 -17.69 1.67 9.42
N LYS A 17 -16.58 1.08 9.86
CA LYS A 17 -16.10 1.14 11.25
C LYS A 17 -15.43 2.48 11.60
N ILE A 18 -15.00 3.24 10.60
CA ILE A 18 -14.26 4.51 10.78
C ILE A 18 -15.14 5.70 10.43
N VAL A 19 -15.92 5.61 9.37
CA VAL A 19 -16.81 6.68 8.89
C VAL A 19 -18.24 6.19 8.97
N GLN A 20 -19.03 6.88 9.79
CA GLN A 20 -20.48 6.66 9.85
C GLN A 20 -21.15 7.60 8.86
N ILE A 21 -21.99 7.03 8.00
CA ILE A 21 -22.72 7.73 6.96
C ILE A 21 -24.21 7.52 7.22
N ASN A 22 -24.98 8.60 7.22
CA ASN A 22 -26.43 8.52 7.27
C ASN A 22 -26.95 7.91 5.96
N LEU A 23 -27.77 6.86 6.06
CA LEU A 23 -28.24 6.11 4.90
C LEU A 23 -29.27 6.87 4.04
N GLU A 24 -30.00 7.82 4.63
CA GLU A 24 -31.05 8.59 3.97
C GLU A 24 -30.48 9.73 3.12
N ASN A 25 -29.59 10.54 3.72
CA ASN A 25 -29.04 11.74 3.07
C ASN A 25 -27.59 11.59 2.60
N LYS A 26 -26.95 10.44 2.86
CA LYS A 26 -25.55 10.12 2.51
C LYS A 26 -24.51 11.08 3.09
N LEU A 27 -24.86 11.83 4.13
CA LEU A 27 -23.94 12.73 4.82
C LEU A 27 -23.16 11.99 5.90
N GLU A 28 -21.90 12.40 6.08
CA GLU A 28 -21.06 11.93 7.18
C GLU A 28 -21.60 12.41 8.51
N THR A 29 -21.87 11.48 9.42
CA THR A 29 -22.36 11.81 10.76
C THR A 29 -21.26 11.79 11.79
N ASN A 30 -20.26 10.92 11.61
CA ASN A 30 -19.13 10.79 12.53
C ASN A 30 -17.90 10.18 11.84
N ILE A 31 -16.71 10.55 12.31
CA ILE A 31 -15.43 9.94 11.95
C ILE A 31 -14.69 9.55 13.23
N ASP A 32 -14.46 8.26 13.43
CA ASP A 32 -13.61 7.75 14.50
C ASP A 32 -12.15 8.04 14.17
N ARG A 33 -11.60 9.08 14.80
CA ARG A 33 -10.23 9.56 14.54
C ARG A 33 -9.17 8.59 15.04
N GLU A 34 -9.46 7.82 16.09
CA GLU A 34 -8.50 6.85 16.62
C GLU A 34 -8.41 5.63 15.72
N MET A 35 -9.54 5.08 15.27
CA MET A 35 -9.56 4.00 14.29
C MET A 35 -8.93 4.43 12.96
N LEU A 36 -9.16 5.67 12.52
CA LEU A 36 -8.51 6.24 11.34
C LEU A 36 -6.98 6.29 11.50
N ALA A 37 -6.49 6.66 12.68
CA ALA A 37 -5.07 6.70 12.97
C ALA A 37 -4.47 5.28 13.00
N ARG A 38 -5.14 4.32 13.67
CA ARG A 38 -4.73 2.91 13.68
C ARG A 38 -4.64 2.33 12.27
N GLN A 39 -5.65 2.59 11.43
CA GLN A 39 -5.63 2.14 10.03
C GLN A 39 -4.47 2.75 9.24
N ALA A 40 -4.11 4.01 9.51
CA ALA A 40 -2.95 4.64 8.89
C ALA A 40 -1.65 3.97 9.31
N VAL A 41 -1.50 3.64 10.60
CA VAL A 41 -0.33 2.92 11.13
C VAL A 41 -0.21 1.55 10.47
N THR A 42 -1.28 0.74 10.44
CA THR A 42 -1.26 -0.59 9.81
C THR A 42 -0.84 -0.54 8.33
N VAL A 43 -1.29 0.47 7.58
CA VAL A 43 -0.88 0.66 6.18
C VAL A 43 0.62 1.00 6.08
N MET A 44 1.13 1.86 6.96
CA MET A 44 2.55 2.24 6.97
C MET A 44 3.45 1.12 7.45
N GLU A 45 3.01 0.32 8.44
CA GLU A 45 3.71 -0.89 8.89
C GLU A 45 3.78 -1.93 7.77
N GLY A 46 2.68 -2.15 7.04
CA GLY A 46 2.68 -3.03 5.87
C GLY A 46 3.65 -2.56 4.77
N LEU A 47 3.74 -1.24 4.55
CA LEU A 47 4.70 -0.67 3.61
C LEU A 47 6.15 -0.83 4.10
N GLY A 48 6.39 -0.61 5.39
CA GLY A 48 7.71 -0.81 6.02
C GLY A 48 8.17 -2.27 5.92
N ALA A 49 7.31 -3.21 6.30
CA ALA A 49 7.57 -4.64 6.18
C ALA A 49 7.84 -5.05 4.72
N ALA A 50 7.14 -4.46 3.75
CA ALA A 50 7.39 -4.71 2.34
C ALA A 50 8.77 -4.22 1.88
N VAL A 51 9.24 -3.07 2.39
CA VAL A 51 10.59 -2.57 2.11
C VAL A 51 11.66 -3.42 2.80
N GLU A 52 11.41 -3.84 4.04
CA GLU A 52 12.32 -4.69 4.82
C GLU A 52 12.46 -6.10 4.24
N SER A 53 11.42 -6.61 3.57
CA SER A 53 11.38 -7.95 2.99
C SER A 53 11.68 -7.97 1.48
N LEU A 54 12.24 -6.90 0.92
CA LEU A 54 12.58 -6.85 -0.52
C LEU A 54 13.66 -7.87 -0.90
N ASP A 55 14.50 -8.28 0.05
CA ASP A 55 15.52 -9.31 -0.10
C ASP A 55 14.92 -10.74 -0.12
N ASP A 56 13.83 -10.98 0.62
CA ASP A 56 13.00 -12.19 0.51
C ASP A 56 11.67 -11.94 -0.21
N SER A 57 11.79 -11.62 -1.50
CA SER A 57 10.65 -11.35 -2.39
C SER A 57 9.60 -12.48 -2.42
N ARG A 58 9.96 -13.74 -2.15
CA ARG A 58 9.03 -14.88 -2.18
C ARG A 58 8.05 -14.83 -1.02
N PHE A 59 8.57 -14.65 0.19
CA PHE A 59 7.74 -14.47 1.37
C PHE A 59 6.84 -13.24 1.23
N LEU A 60 7.40 -12.12 0.78
CA LEU A 60 6.65 -10.88 0.58
C LEU A 60 5.48 -11.05 -0.41
N ASN A 61 5.69 -11.80 -1.50
CA ASN A 61 4.64 -12.05 -2.49
C ASN A 61 3.45 -12.82 -1.91
N GLY A 62 3.71 -13.88 -1.13
CA GLY A 62 2.66 -14.62 -0.43
C GLY A 62 1.88 -13.73 0.53
N VAL A 63 2.58 -12.90 1.31
CA VAL A 63 1.94 -11.92 2.22
C VAL A 63 1.04 -10.96 1.45
N LEU A 64 1.53 -10.37 0.35
CA LEU A 64 0.77 -9.40 -0.45
C LEU A 64 -0.46 -10.03 -1.14
N VAL A 65 -0.34 -11.27 -1.60
CA VAL A 65 -1.48 -12.05 -2.13
C VAL A 65 -2.52 -12.25 -1.03
N SER A 66 -2.12 -12.71 0.15
CA SER A 66 -3.03 -12.91 1.29
C SER A 66 -3.73 -11.61 1.68
N ILE A 67 -3.00 -10.48 1.75
CA ILE A 67 -3.59 -9.17 1.99
C ILE A 67 -4.62 -8.83 0.90
N GLY A 68 -4.31 -9.06 -0.39
CA GLY A 68 -5.24 -8.90 -1.50
C GLY A 68 -6.54 -9.67 -1.30
N GLN A 69 -6.46 -10.94 -0.92
CA GLN A 69 -7.64 -11.80 -0.65
C GLN A 69 -8.54 -11.19 0.44
N THR A 70 -7.95 -10.69 1.53
CA THR A 70 -8.74 -10.03 2.60
C THR A 70 -9.47 -8.78 2.13
N HIS A 71 -8.99 -8.09 1.10
CA HIS A 71 -9.62 -6.90 0.54
C HIS A 71 -10.87 -7.23 -0.29
N VAL A 72 -10.99 -8.46 -0.81
CA VAL A 72 -12.20 -8.95 -1.50
C VAL A 72 -13.38 -8.97 -0.53
N HIS A 73 -13.19 -9.48 0.69
CA HIS A 73 -14.22 -9.49 1.73
C HIS A 73 -14.71 -8.09 2.14
N ARG A 74 -13.91 -7.06 1.85
CA ARG A 74 -14.23 -5.65 2.11
C ARG A 74 -14.83 -4.94 0.89
N GLN A 75 -15.17 -5.69 -0.17
CA GLN A 75 -15.72 -5.17 -1.43
C GLN A 75 -14.82 -4.12 -2.13
N VAL A 76 -13.53 -4.13 -1.83
CA VAL A 76 -12.55 -3.29 -2.54
C VAL A 76 -12.31 -3.90 -3.91
N LYS A 77 -12.31 -3.08 -4.96
CA LYS A 77 -12.01 -3.51 -6.33
C LYS A 77 -10.53 -3.29 -6.65
N PRO A 78 -9.89 -4.12 -7.49
CA PRO A 78 -8.45 -3.99 -7.74
C PRO A 78 -7.99 -2.61 -8.22
N HIS A 79 -8.79 -1.94 -9.06
CA HIS A 79 -8.45 -0.59 -9.54
C HIS A 79 -8.44 0.46 -8.42
N MET A 80 -9.14 0.22 -7.30
CA MET A 80 -9.21 1.14 -6.17
C MET A 80 -7.91 1.15 -5.35
N LEU A 81 -7.04 0.15 -5.49
CA LEU A 81 -5.74 0.15 -4.82
C LEU A 81 -4.91 1.38 -5.22
N LYS A 82 -4.96 1.81 -6.49
CA LYS A 82 -4.20 2.98 -6.96
C LYS A 82 -4.66 4.30 -6.33
N ASN A 83 -5.87 4.36 -5.78
CA ASN A 83 -6.42 5.58 -5.17
C ASN A 83 -5.67 6.00 -3.89
N LEU A 84 -4.96 5.07 -3.23
CA LEU A 84 -4.18 5.40 -2.04
C LEU A 84 -2.84 6.10 -2.37
N TRP A 85 -2.27 5.86 -3.55
CA TRP A 85 -0.95 6.39 -3.91
C TRP A 85 -0.82 7.92 -3.80
N PRO A 86 -1.74 8.75 -4.34
CA PRO A 86 -1.60 10.22 -4.23
C PRO A 86 -1.50 10.71 -2.78
N SER A 87 -2.24 10.08 -1.87
CA SER A 87 -2.21 10.43 -0.45
C SER A 87 -0.98 9.91 0.27
N LEU A 88 -0.49 8.73 -0.10
CA LEU A 88 0.74 8.15 0.43
C LEU A 88 1.97 8.97 -0.02
N SER A 89 2.07 9.24 -1.33
CA SER A 89 3.11 10.08 -1.94
C SER A 89 3.15 11.47 -1.31
N TYR A 90 1.99 12.09 -1.07
CA TYR A 90 1.92 13.35 -0.33
C TYR A 90 2.47 13.20 1.10
N GLY A 91 2.11 12.14 1.82
CA GLY A 91 2.64 11.88 3.16
C GLY A 91 4.16 11.71 3.17
N LEU A 92 4.70 10.93 2.24
CA LEU A 92 6.14 10.74 2.05
C LEU A 92 6.84 12.06 1.75
N GLN A 93 6.28 12.90 0.88
CA GLN A 93 6.80 14.23 0.59
C GLN A 93 6.91 15.10 1.85
N HIS A 94 5.93 15.04 2.74
CA HIS A 94 5.95 15.85 3.97
C HIS A 94 6.99 15.36 4.98
N VAL A 95 7.13 14.03 5.11
CA VAL A 95 8.07 13.42 6.06
C VAL A 95 9.51 13.53 5.59
N LEU A 96 9.75 13.28 4.30
CA LEU A 96 11.09 13.31 3.71
C LEU A 96 11.52 14.72 3.29
N SER A 97 10.56 15.65 3.11
CA SER A 97 10.78 17.05 2.77
C SER A 97 11.72 17.20 1.57
N GLU A 98 12.84 17.91 1.72
CA GLU A 98 13.85 18.13 0.68
C GLU A 98 14.46 16.82 0.12
N ASN A 99 14.42 15.73 0.90
CA ASN A 99 14.89 14.42 0.44
C ASN A 99 13.88 13.70 -0.47
N TYR A 100 12.64 14.19 -0.59
CA TYR A 100 11.64 13.66 -1.53
C TYR A 100 11.87 14.17 -2.95
N THR A 101 13.00 13.78 -3.52
CA THR A 101 13.37 14.13 -4.90
C THR A 101 12.54 13.35 -5.91
N THR A 102 12.58 13.75 -7.18
CA THR A 102 11.92 13.04 -8.28
C THR A 102 12.37 11.57 -8.40
N SER A 103 13.64 11.26 -8.11
CA SER A 103 14.12 9.87 -8.11
C SER A 103 13.54 9.07 -6.95
N VAL A 104 13.52 9.65 -5.75
CA VAL A 104 12.93 9.03 -4.55
C VAL A 104 11.43 8.76 -4.75
N ALA A 105 10.69 9.73 -5.30
CA ALA A 105 9.27 9.56 -5.61
C ALA A 105 9.02 8.42 -6.61
N LYS A 106 9.88 8.27 -7.65
CA LYS A 106 9.78 7.18 -8.62
C LYS A 106 10.01 5.82 -7.97
N VAL A 107 11.02 5.71 -7.10
CA VAL A 107 11.33 4.46 -6.37
C VAL A 107 10.16 4.04 -5.49
N TRP A 108 9.63 4.97 -4.68
CA TRP A 108 8.46 4.68 -3.84
C TRP A 108 7.24 4.30 -4.67
N ASN A 109 7.04 4.92 -5.83
CA ASN A 109 5.97 4.53 -6.73
C ASN A 109 6.17 3.10 -7.25
N SER A 110 7.40 2.71 -7.61
CA SER A 110 7.70 1.34 -8.04
C SER A 110 7.45 0.32 -6.94
N VAL A 111 7.82 0.60 -5.69
CA VAL A 111 7.49 -0.24 -4.53
C VAL A 111 5.96 -0.35 -4.36
N TYR A 112 5.25 0.76 -4.49
CA TYR A 112 3.80 0.76 -4.39
C TYR A 112 3.11 -0.02 -5.52
N ASP A 113 3.57 0.15 -6.76
CA ASP A 113 3.07 -0.59 -7.92
C ASP A 113 3.32 -2.11 -7.74
N TYR A 114 4.48 -2.50 -7.21
CA TYR A 114 4.78 -3.89 -6.86
C TYR A 114 3.75 -4.47 -5.87
N ILE A 115 3.49 -3.74 -4.77
CA ILE A 115 2.46 -4.09 -3.78
C ILE A 115 1.09 -4.27 -4.47
N CYS A 116 0.70 -3.30 -5.30
CA CYS A 116 -0.57 -3.34 -6.02
C CYS A 116 -0.69 -4.55 -6.96
N VAL A 117 0.39 -4.97 -7.62
CA VAL A 117 0.38 -6.14 -8.53
C VAL A 117 0.01 -7.41 -7.77
N PHE A 118 0.67 -7.70 -6.66
CA PHE A 118 0.42 -8.91 -5.88
C PHE A 118 -0.90 -8.88 -5.11
N MET A 119 -1.27 -7.72 -4.55
CA MET A 119 -2.58 -7.57 -3.94
C MET A 119 -3.70 -7.77 -4.97
N LYS A 120 -3.60 -7.15 -6.15
CA LYS A 120 -4.55 -7.37 -7.25
C LYS A 120 -4.62 -8.86 -7.59
N HIS A 121 -3.48 -9.53 -7.64
CA HIS A 121 -3.44 -10.94 -7.96
C HIS A 121 -4.20 -11.79 -6.94
N GLY A 122 -3.99 -11.56 -5.63
CA GLY A 122 -4.78 -12.21 -4.59
C GLY A 122 -6.26 -11.85 -4.62
N MET A 123 -6.61 -10.63 -5.04
CA MET A 123 -8.02 -10.24 -5.21
C MET A 123 -8.70 -10.95 -6.37
N GLU A 124 -7.99 -11.19 -7.46
CA GLU A 124 -8.49 -11.91 -8.64
C GLU A 124 -8.50 -13.43 -8.43
N ASN A 125 -7.74 -13.93 -7.45
CA ASN A 125 -7.61 -15.35 -7.10
C ASN A 125 -7.84 -15.56 -5.58
N PRO A 126 -9.08 -15.37 -5.09
CA PRO A 126 -9.37 -15.39 -3.65
C PRO A 126 -9.09 -16.74 -2.97
N ASP A 127 -9.15 -17.83 -3.73
CA ASP A 127 -9.05 -19.20 -3.22
C ASP A 127 -7.64 -19.81 -3.38
N ILE A 128 -6.68 -19.06 -3.93
CA ILE A 128 -5.33 -19.58 -4.10
C ILE A 128 -4.58 -19.59 -2.78
N ASP A 129 -3.85 -20.68 -2.52
CA ASP A 129 -2.94 -20.75 -1.39
C ASP A 129 -1.76 -19.77 -1.61
N PRO A 130 -1.58 -18.76 -0.75
CA PRO A 130 -0.49 -17.80 -0.89
C PRO A 130 0.90 -18.43 -0.83
N ASP A 131 1.04 -19.59 -0.18
CA ASP A 131 2.31 -20.32 -0.08
C ASP A 131 2.74 -20.93 -1.43
N ARG A 132 1.83 -21.01 -2.42
CA ARG A 132 2.14 -21.46 -3.78
C ARG A 132 2.85 -20.40 -4.64
N TYR A 133 3.02 -19.16 -4.16
CA TYR A 133 3.74 -18.09 -4.87
C TYR A 133 5.25 -18.12 -4.69
N ILE A 134 5.78 -19.11 -3.96
CA ILE A 134 7.21 -19.35 -3.78
C ILE A 134 7.92 -19.67 -5.12
N ASP A 135 7.20 -19.99 -6.21
CA ASP A 135 7.76 -20.47 -7.48
C ASP A 135 7.64 -19.52 -8.71
N LEU A 136 7.16 -18.28 -8.57
CA LEU A 136 7.03 -17.34 -9.71
C LEU A 136 8.28 -16.45 -9.94
N GLU A 137 9.49 -17.02 -9.86
CA GLU A 137 10.74 -16.28 -10.10
C GLU A 137 10.93 -15.76 -11.54
N ARG A 138 10.09 -16.13 -12.50
CA ARG A 138 10.37 -15.83 -13.92
C ARG A 138 9.86 -14.49 -14.47
N PHE A 139 9.06 -13.72 -13.73
CA PHE A 139 8.50 -12.46 -14.26
C PHE A 139 9.04 -11.17 -13.60
N LEU A 140 9.77 -11.25 -12.48
CA LEU A 140 10.24 -10.07 -11.74
C LEU A 140 11.73 -9.77 -11.86
N PHE A 141 12.51 -10.66 -12.46
CA PHE A 141 13.95 -10.48 -12.68
C PHE A 141 14.30 -9.23 -13.52
N ILE A 142 13.32 -8.65 -14.23
CA ILE A 142 13.52 -7.47 -15.09
C ILE A 142 13.28 -6.15 -14.33
N TYR A 143 12.49 -6.12 -13.26
CA TYR A 143 12.09 -4.85 -12.60
C TYR A 143 12.95 -4.47 -11.39
N VAL A 144 13.52 -5.44 -10.67
CA VAL A 144 14.30 -5.18 -9.44
C VAL A 144 15.76 -4.79 -9.74
N TYR A 145 16.34 -5.24 -10.86
CA TYR A 145 17.74 -4.95 -11.23
C TYR A 145 17.94 -3.68 -12.08
N LEU A 146 16.90 -2.89 -12.35
CA LEU A 146 17.01 -1.59 -13.04
C LEU A 146 17.06 -0.39 -12.08
N LEU A 147 17.02 -0.62 -10.77
CA LEU A 147 17.32 0.44 -9.81
C LEU A 147 18.84 0.56 -9.68
N PRO A 148 19.46 1.70 -10.08
CA PRO A 148 20.87 1.91 -9.83
C PRO A 148 21.16 1.75 -8.32
N PRO A 149 22.31 1.13 -7.95
CA PRO A 149 22.64 0.78 -6.56
C PRO A 149 22.44 1.91 -5.53
N VAL A 150 22.60 3.15 -5.98
CA VAL A 150 22.41 4.39 -5.21
C VAL A 150 21.00 4.53 -4.62
N LEU A 151 19.97 3.96 -5.25
CA LEU A 151 18.58 4.09 -4.79
C LEU A 151 18.21 3.11 -3.68
N PHE A 152 18.93 1.98 -3.59
CA PHE A 152 18.79 1.01 -2.49
C PHE A 152 19.32 1.60 -1.18
N ASP A 153 20.46 2.28 -1.22
CA ASP A 153 21.06 2.93 -0.05
C ASP A 153 20.23 4.12 0.46
N ILE A 154 19.49 4.81 -0.41
CA ILE A 154 18.59 5.91 -0.02
C ILE A 154 17.33 5.38 0.70
N LEU A 155 16.80 4.23 0.29
CA LEU A 155 15.68 3.57 0.96
C LEU A 155 16.06 3.12 2.39
N ILE A 156 17.25 2.54 2.56
CA ILE A 156 17.71 2.03 3.87
C ILE A 156 18.22 3.14 4.80
N SER A 157 18.89 4.17 4.28
CA SER A 157 19.42 5.28 5.10
C SER A 157 18.32 6.19 5.68
N GLY A 158 17.16 6.26 5.03
CA GLY A 158 15.97 6.95 5.55
C GLY A 158 15.36 6.29 6.80
N PHE A 159 15.57 4.98 6.99
CA PHE A 159 15.02 4.22 8.13
C PHE A 159 16.00 4.06 9.30
N ARG A 160 17.32 4.14 9.07
CA ARG A 160 18.35 3.97 10.12
C ARG A 160 18.59 5.17 11.06
N ARG A 161 17.73 6.18 11.06
CA ARG A 161 17.75 7.23 12.08
C ARG A 161 16.49 7.20 12.94
N LYS A 162 16.48 6.29 13.91
CA LYS A 162 16.12 6.55 15.31
C LYS A 162 16.62 5.42 16.19
#